data_AF-A0A955U658-F1
#
_entry.id   AF-A0A955U658-F1
#
_cell.length_a   1.000
_cell.length_b   1.000
_cell.length_c   1.000
_cell.angle_alpha   90.00
_cell.angle_beta   90.00
_cell.angle_gamma   90.00
#
_symmetry.space_group_name_H-M   'P 1'
#
loop_
_entity.id
_entity.type
_entity.pdbx_description
1 polymer ?
#
loop_
_entity_poly.entity_id
_entity_poly.type
_entity_poly.pdbx_seq_one_letter_code
_entity_poly.pdbx_strand_id
1 'polypeptide(L)'
;MNSHMLAPADAPHLASAILGAPRIAIDTEFHAEHRWLPELYLVQIAIPGGDAWIVDPKVPGLIQELAPALRATPWVVHGGEQDLKLMERALGGVPESVLDTQIEAGLVDTWFPSTFAALVKTWVGKELDKSETLSDLSQRPLTRAQL
;
A
#
# COMPACT_ATOMS: atom_id res chain seq x y z
N MET A 1 5.81 3.94 -14.38
CA MET A 1 4.59 3.98 -13.55
C MET A 1 4.60 5.31 -12.85
N ASN A 2 3.59 6.13 -13.08
CA ASN A 2 3.44 7.40 -12.39
C ASN A 2 2.64 7.15 -11.11
N SER A 3 2.94 7.86 -10.02
CA SER A 3 2.12 7.91 -8.81
C SER A 3 1.18 9.12 -8.88
N HIS A 4 -0.07 8.93 -8.43
CA HIS A 4 -1.08 9.99 -8.41
C HIS A 4 -1.84 9.97 -7.08
N MET A 5 -2.01 11.14 -6.46
CA MET A 5 -2.96 11.28 -5.35
C MET A 5 -4.38 11.09 -5.90
N LEU A 6 -5.15 10.20 -5.26
CA LEU A 6 -6.52 9.93 -5.65
C LEU A 6 -7.42 11.12 -5.30
N ALA A 7 -7.99 11.76 -6.32
CA ALA A 7 -9.09 12.69 -6.12
C ALA A 7 -10.41 11.91 -5.95
N PRO A 8 -11.38 12.39 -5.15
CA PRO A 8 -12.66 11.71 -4.98
C PRO A 8 -13.41 11.43 -6.29
N ALA A 9 -13.28 12.30 -7.29
CA ALA A 9 -13.91 12.11 -8.59
C ALA A 9 -13.36 10.89 -9.38
N ASP A 10 -12.13 10.46 -9.07
CA ASP A 10 -11.45 9.36 -9.76
C ASP A 10 -11.62 8.01 -9.02
N ALA A 11 -12.24 7.99 -7.84
CA ALA A 11 -12.43 6.79 -7.05
C ALA A 11 -13.20 5.67 -7.81
N PRO A 12 -14.27 5.96 -8.58
CA PRO A 12 -14.92 4.92 -9.39
C PRO A 12 -14.01 4.32 -10.47
N HIS A 13 -13.14 5.14 -11.05
CA HIS A 13 -12.19 4.69 -12.07
C HIS A 13 -11.16 3.74 -11.46
N LEU A 14 -10.57 4.10 -10.32
CA LEU A 14 -9.64 3.24 -9.59
C LEU A 14 -10.32 1.95 -9.13
N ALA A 15 -11.54 2.02 -8.58
CA ALA A 15 -12.28 0.83 -8.17
C ALA A 15 -12.49 -0.16 -9.34
N SER A 16 -12.84 0.35 -10.52
CA SER A 16 -12.96 -0.47 -11.73
C SER A 16 -11.62 -1.07 -12.16
N ALA A 17 -10.52 -0.32 -12.05
CA ALA A 17 -9.19 -0.81 -12.38
C ALA A 17 -8.73 -1.92 -11.42
N ILE A 18 -9.00 -1.77 -10.12
CA ILE A 18 -8.74 -2.79 -9.09
C ILE A 18 -9.50 -4.08 -9.39
N LEU A 19 -10.80 -3.98 -9.69
CA LEU A 19 -11.63 -5.15 -10.00
C LEU A 19 -11.21 -5.86 -11.30
N GLY A 20 -10.64 -5.12 -12.25
CA GLY A 20 -10.13 -5.68 -13.51
C GLY A 20 -8.75 -6.33 -13.39
N ALA A 21 -8.03 -6.09 -12.28
CA ALA A 21 -6.68 -6.61 -12.10
C ALA A 21 -6.70 -8.01 -11.47
N PRO A 22 -5.80 -8.93 -11.88
CA PRO A 22 -5.70 -10.26 -11.26
C PRO A 22 -5.18 -10.20 -9.81
N ARG A 23 -4.44 -9.14 -9.48
CA ARG A 23 -3.92 -8.79 -8.16
C ARG A 23 -3.44 -7.35 -8.17
N ILE A 24 -3.32 -6.74 -7.00
CA ILE A 24 -2.80 -5.37 -6.81
C ILE A 24 -1.69 -5.40 -5.77
N ALA A 25 -0.76 -4.45 -5.84
CA ALA A 25 0.21 -4.25 -4.76
C ALA A 25 -0.31 -3.19 -3.78
N ILE A 26 -0.19 -3.47 -2.48
CA ILE A 26 -0.60 -2.58 -1.39
C ILE A 26 0.59 -2.31 -0.48
N ASP A 27 0.73 -1.06 -0.08
CA ASP A 27 1.64 -0.59 0.96
C ASP A 27 0.92 0.50 1.76
N THR A 28 1.28 0.68 3.04
CA THR A 28 0.65 1.70 3.88
C THR A 28 1.66 2.52 4.65
N GLU A 29 1.35 3.81 4.79
CA GLU A 29 2.05 4.68 5.73
C GLU A 29 1.19 4.90 6.97
N PHE A 30 1.79 4.77 8.14
CA PHE A 30 1.09 4.93 9.41
C PHE A 30 2.00 5.50 10.50
N HIS A 31 1.39 6.10 11.51
CA HIS A 31 2.08 6.52 12.73
C HIS A 31 1.51 5.77 13.93
N ALA A 32 2.40 5.11 14.69
CA ALA A 32 2.07 4.46 15.95
C ALA A 32 2.44 5.31 17.17
N GLU A 33 3.24 6.37 16.99
CA GLU A 33 3.74 7.19 18.09
C GLU A 33 2.60 7.84 18.87
N HIS A 34 2.70 7.76 20.20
CA HIS A 34 1.73 8.33 21.14
C HIS A 34 0.27 7.82 20.99
N ARG A 35 0.05 6.69 20.29
CA ARG A 35 -1.29 6.12 20.08
C ARG A 35 -1.34 4.65 20.43
N TRP A 36 -2.46 4.23 21.02
CA TRP A 36 -2.73 2.82 21.33
C TRP A 36 -3.01 1.98 20.09
N LEU A 37 -3.58 2.58 19.04
CA LEU A 37 -3.77 1.96 17.75
C LEU A 37 -3.04 2.81 16.71
N PRO A 38 -2.24 2.22 15.80
CA PRO A 38 -1.60 2.99 14.76
C PRO A 38 -2.65 3.68 13.89
N GLU A 39 -2.37 4.91 13.49
CA GLU A 39 -3.23 5.70 12.61
C GLU A 39 -2.74 5.56 11.18
N LEU A 40 -3.64 5.20 10.27
CA LEU A 40 -3.36 5.06 8.84
C LEU A 40 -3.32 6.45 8.19
N TYR A 41 -2.26 6.72 7.43
CA TYR A 41 -1.96 8.03 6.84
C TYR A 41 -2.02 8.04 5.33
N LEU A 42 -1.53 6.99 4.69
CA LEU A 42 -1.64 6.78 3.25
C LEU A 42 -1.81 5.31 2.96
N VAL A 43 -2.46 5.02 1.83
CA VAL A 43 -2.50 3.70 1.22
C VAL A 43 -2.01 3.84 -0.21
N GLN A 44 -0.97 3.10 -0.57
CA GLN A 44 -0.42 3.06 -1.90
C GLN A 44 -0.96 1.81 -2.60
N ILE A 45 -1.52 2.00 -3.80
CA ILE A 45 -2.14 0.95 -4.59
C ILE A 45 -1.50 0.96 -5.98
N ALA A 46 -0.78 -0.10 -6.35
CA ALA A 46 -0.25 -0.25 -7.69
C ALA A 46 -1.00 -1.32 -8.48
N ILE A 47 -1.46 -0.94 -9.67
CA ILE A 47 -2.16 -1.83 -10.61
C ILE A 47 -1.15 -2.40 -11.62
N PRO A 48 -1.08 -3.73 -11.84
CA PRO A 48 -0.17 -4.30 -12.82
C PRO A 48 -0.37 -3.72 -14.21
N GLY A 49 0.69 -3.17 -14.80
CA GLY A 49 0.66 -2.55 -16.14
C GLY A 49 -0.03 -1.19 -16.20
N GLY A 50 -0.49 -0.66 -15.07
CA GLY A 50 -1.14 0.65 -14.95
C GLY A 50 -0.37 1.63 -14.08
N ASP A 51 -1.11 2.56 -13.49
CA ASP A 51 -0.59 3.59 -12.59
C ASP A 51 -0.58 3.13 -11.12
N ALA A 52 0.21 3.85 -10.32
CA ALA A 52 0.16 3.77 -8.86
C ALA A 52 -0.69 4.92 -8.31
N TRP A 53 -1.47 4.62 -7.29
CA TRP A 53 -2.40 5.55 -6.65
C TRP A 53 -2.05 5.69 -5.18
N ILE A 54 -2.07 6.92 -4.69
CA ILE A 54 -1.90 7.25 -3.29
C ILE A 54 -3.27 7.69 -2.78
N VAL A 55 -3.79 7.00 -1.79
CA VAL A 55 -5.09 7.26 -1.19
C VAL A 55 -4.90 7.86 0.18
N ASP A 56 -5.45 9.05 0.42
CA ASP A 56 -5.51 9.65 1.75
C ASP A 56 -6.78 9.15 2.47
N PRO A 57 -6.67 8.23 3.45
CA PRO A 57 -7.81 7.70 4.19
C PRO A 57 -8.51 8.76 5.07
N LYS A 58 -7.89 9.94 5.25
CA LYS A 58 -8.49 11.06 5.98
C LYS A 58 -9.53 11.80 5.16
N VAL A 59 -9.58 11.61 3.84
CA VAL A 59 -10.65 12.14 2.99
C VAL A 59 -11.93 11.34 3.29
N PRO A 60 -13.01 11.98 3.79
CA PRO A 60 -14.20 11.25 4.23
C PRO A 60 -14.83 10.41 3.11
N GLY A 61 -15.05 9.12 3.38
CA GLY A 61 -15.72 8.20 2.46
C GLY A 61 -14.82 7.62 1.37
N LEU A 62 -13.64 8.19 1.11
CA LEU A 62 -12.80 7.82 -0.03
C LEU A 62 -12.33 6.36 0.05
N ILE A 63 -11.83 5.93 1.20
CA ILE A 63 -11.37 4.55 1.38
C ILE A 63 -12.56 3.57 1.43
N GLN A 64 -13.72 4.00 1.96
CA GLN A 64 -14.94 3.18 2.00
C GLN A 64 -15.50 2.93 0.61
N GLU A 65 -15.38 3.90 -0.31
CA GLU A 65 -15.77 3.74 -1.71
C GLU A 65 -14.94 2.66 -2.42
N LEU A 66 -13.65 2.57 -2.10
CA LEU A 66 -12.75 1.55 -2.66
C LEU A 66 -12.87 0.18 -1.98
N ALA A 67 -13.43 0.11 -0.76
CA ALA A 67 -13.43 -1.09 0.06
C ALA A 67 -14.04 -2.35 -0.61
N PRO A 68 -15.12 -2.27 -1.41
CA PRO A 68 -15.63 -3.45 -2.13
C PRO A 68 -14.61 -3.99 -3.13
N ALA A 69 -13.98 -3.12 -3.93
CA ALA A 69 -12.99 -3.51 -4.92
C ALA A 69 -11.72 -4.08 -4.25
N LEU A 70 -11.24 -3.41 -3.21
CA LEU A 70 -10.06 -3.84 -2.45
C LEU A 70 -10.25 -5.21 -1.80
N ARG A 71 -11.44 -5.52 -1.26
CA ARG A 71 -11.72 -6.84 -0.66
C ARG A 71 -11.93 -7.94 -1.71
N ALA A 72 -12.35 -7.59 -2.92
CA ALA A 72 -12.60 -8.55 -3.98
C ALA A 72 -11.33 -8.96 -4.76
N THR A 73 -10.26 -8.15 -4.69
CA THR A 73 -9.04 -8.36 -5.48
C THR A 73 -7.88 -8.84 -4.59
N PRO A 74 -7.10 -9.87 -5.01
CA PRO A 74 -5.94 -10.34 -4.25
C PRO A 74 -4.85 -9.28 -4.07
N TRP A 75 -4.20 -9.27 -2.91
CA TRP A 75 -3.13 -8.31 -2.61
C TRP A 75 -1.74 -8.94 -2.70
N VAL A 76 -0.77 -8.13 -3.09
CA VAL A 76 0.66 -8.37 -2.95
C VAL A 76 1.21 -7.33 -1.98
N VAL A 77 1.92 -7.78 -0.95
CA VAL A 77 2.52 -6.94 0.09
C VAL A 77 3.97 -7.37 0.33
N HIS A 78 4.70 -6.62 1.15
CA HIS A 78 6.04 -7.01 1.60
C HIS A 78 6.16 -6.78 3.11
N GLY A 79 6.18 -7.86 3.90
CA GLY A 79 6.13 -7.75 5.36
C GLY A 79 4.80 -7.15 5.85
N GLY A 80 3.69 -7.51 5.20
CA GLY A 80 2.42 -6.78 5.25
C GLY A 80 1.55 -7.02 6.49
N GLU A 81 2.09 -7.60 7.57
CA GLU A 81 1.30 -7.98 8.75
C GLU A 81 0.60 -6.75 9.38
N GLN A 82 1.30 -5.62 9.44
CA GLN A 82 0.74 -4.38 9.98
C GLN A 82 -0.25 -3.73 9.01
N ASP A 83 0.08 -3.72 7.72
CA ASP A 83 -0.80 -3.22 6.66
C ASP A 83 -2.15 -3.93 6.69
N LEU A 84 -2.16 -5.26 6.82
CA LEU A 84 -3.40 -6.03 6.89
C LEU A 84 -4.27 -5.63 8.08
N LYS A 85 -3.69 -5.44 9.28
CA LYS A 85 -4.44 -5.00 10.47
C LYS A 85 -5.02 -3.60 10.30
N LEU A 86 -4.24 -2.69 9.72
CA LEU A 86 -4.66 -1.32 9.48
C LEU A 86 -5.79 -1.25 8.45
N MET A 87 -5.63 -2.00 7.36
CA MET A 87 -6.59 -2.05 6.28
C MET A 87 -7.86 -2.81 6.67
N GLU A 88 -7.77 -3.89 7.46
CA GLU A 88 -8.95 -4.58 7.98
C GLU A 88 -9.88 -3.61 8.72
N ARG A 89 -9.32 -2.77 9.59
CA ARG A 89 -10.08 -1.72 10.30
C ARG A 89 -10.63 -0.66 9.36
N ALA A 90 -9.88 -0.27 8.32
CA ALA A 90 -10.30 0.76 7.37
C ALA A 90 -11.39 0.29 6.41
N LEU A 91 -11.33 -0.98 5.98
CA LEU A 91 -12.20 -1.58 4.95
C LEU A 91 -13.35 -2.41 5.52
N GLY A 92 -13.29 -2.78 6.80
CA GLY A 92 -14.21 -3.75 7.40
C GLY A 92 -13.99 -5.18 6.89
N GLY A 93 -12.75 -5.52 6.53
CA GLY A 93 -12.35 -6.83 6.03
C GLY A 93 -11.06 -6.78 5.20
N VAL A 94 -10.53 -7.96 4.86
CA VAL A 94 -9.32 -8.16 4.03
C VAL A 94 -9.68 -8.98 2.78
N PRO A 95 -8.85 -8.97 1.72
CA PRO A 95 -9.08 -9.84 0.57
C PRO A 95 -8.97 -11.32 0.97
N GLU A 96 -9.58 -12.19 0.17
CA GLU A 96 -9.49 -13.65 0.37
C GLU A 96 -8.07 -14.21 0.22
N SER A 97 -7.21 -13.49 -0.51
CA SER A 97 -5.84 -13.92 -0.80
C SER A 97 -4.86 -12.76 -0.70
N VAL A 98 -3.76 -13.01 0.01
CA VAL A 98 -2.63 -12.09 0.18
C VAL A 98 -1.34 -12.85 -0.08
N LEU A 99 -0.49 -12.33 -0.95
CA LEU A 99 0.87 -12.80 -1.17
C LEU A 99 1.83 -11.84 -0.50
N ASP A 100 2.68 -12.35 0.39
CA ASP A 100 3.74 -11.57 1.03
C ASP A 100 5.09 -11.94 0.43
N THR A 101 5.68 -11.00 -0.30
CA THR A 101 6.96 -11.19 -0.98
C THR A 101 8.14 -11.41 -0.02
N GLN A 102 8.06 -10.96 1.23
CA GLN A 102 9.08 -11.24 2.25
C GLN A 102 9.03 -12.71 2.67
N ILE A 103 7.82 -13.26 2.82
CA ILE A 103 7.61 -14.69 3.13
C ILE A 103 8.04 -15.54 1.94
N GLU A 104 7.62 -15.19 0.72
CA GLU A 104 8.03 -15.92 -0.49
C GLU A 104 9.55 -15.94 -0.66
N ALA A 105 10.22 -14.81 -0.44
CA ALA A 105 11.68 -14.73 -0.49
C ALA A 105 12.35 -15.63 0.56
N GLY A 106 11.76 -15.77 1.75
CA GLY A 106 12.23 -16.69 2.78
C GLY A 106 11.98 -18.17 2.49
N LEU A 107 11.05 -18.48 1.58
CA LEU A 107 10.76 -19.85 1.15
C LEU A 107 11.59 -20.27 -0.06
N VAL A 108 11.85 -19.34 -0.98
CA VAL A 108 12.63 -19.58 -2.21
C VAL A 108 14.13 -19.48 -1.94
N ASP A 109 14.54 -18.58 -1.03
CA ASP A 109 15.93 -18.34 -0.64
C ASP A 109 16.08 -18.26 0.89
N THR A 110 17.27 -17.88 1.39
CA THR A 110 17.58 -17.77 2.83
C THR A 110 17.39 -16.36 3.42
N TRP A 111 16.72 -15.46 2.71
CA TRP A 111 16.60 -14.04 3.11
C TRP A 111 15.29 -13.78 3.85
N PHE A 112 15.22 -14.20 5.13
CA PHE A 112 14.08 -13.88 6.00
C PHE A 112 14.52 -13.37 7.39
N PRO A 113 13.99 -12.22 7.85
CA PRO A 113 13.22 -11.23 7.09
C PRO A 113 14.15 -10.42 6.16
N SER A 114 13.76 -10.26 4.89
CA SER A 114 14.44 -9.35 3.96
C SER A 114 13.72 -7.99 3.93
N THR A 115 14.48 -6.91 3.76
CA THR A 115 13.89 -5.59 3.49
C THR A 115 13.44 -5.50 2.04
N PHE A 116 12.42 -4.69 1.74
CA PHE A 116 11.97 -4.46 0.37
C PHE A 116 13.11 -3.97 -0.55
N ALA A 117 13.91 -3.02 -0.08
CA ALA A 117 15.07 -2.50 -0.84
C ALA A 117 16.11 -3.58 -1.16
N ALA A 118 16.39 -4.50 -0.22
CA ALA A 118 17.27 -5.64 -0.47
C ALA A 118 16.67 -6.58 -1.53
N LEU A 119 15.37 -6.86 -1.45
CA LEU A 119 14.68 -7.72 -2.42
C LEU A 119 14.71 -7.09 -3.82
N VAL A 120 14.42 -5.80 -3.94
CA VAL A 120 14.49 -5.05 -5.21
C VAL A 120 15.91 -5.05 -5.77
N LYS A 121 16.93 -4.85 -4.93
CA LYS A 121 18.33 -4.90 -5.37
C LYS A 121 18.70 -6.28 -5.90
N THR A 122 18.32 -7.35 -5.20
CA THR A 122 18.65 -8.72 -5.59
C THR A 122 17.93 -9.17 -6.85
N TRP A 123 16.61 -8.96 -6.94
CA TRP A 123 15.79 -9.53 -8.01
C TRP A 123 15.59 -8.61 -9.21
N VAL A 124 15.65 -7.29 -9.00
CA VAL A 124 15.43 -6.28 -10.05
C VAL A 124 16.73 -5.57 -10.43
N GLY A 125 17.79 -5.68 -9.61
CA GLY A 125 19.08 -5.02 -9.86
C GLY A 125 19.04 -3.51 -9.66
N LYS A 126 18.03 -2.98 -8.96
CA LYS A 126 17.86 -1.53 -8.71
C LYS A 126 18.14 -1.20 -7.25
N GLU A 127 18.80 -0.07 -7.03
CA GLU A 127 18.94 0.50 -5.68
C GLU A 127 17.83 1.51 -5.45
N LEU A 128 17.14 1.39 -4.31
CA LEU A 128 16.15 2.35 -3.87
C LEU A 128 16.84 3.42 -3.01
N ASP A 129 16.54 4.68 -3.28
CA ASP A 129 16.96 5.77 -2.40
C ASP A 129 16.25 5.66 -1.05
N LYS A 130 17.04 5.73 0.03
CA LYS A 130 16.55 5.60 1.42
C LYS A 130 16.13 6.94 2.04
N SER A 131 15.93 7.98 1.24
CA SER A 131 15.97 9.36 1.74
C SER A 131 14.78 9.80 2.59
N GLU A 132 13.66 9.09 2.62
CA GLU A 132 12.45 9.56 3.31
C GLU A 132 11.77 8.42 4.09
N THR A 133 12.36 7.98 5.21
CA THR A 133 11.72 6.97 6.09
C THR A 133 11.02 7.58 7.30
N LEU A 134 11.11 8.90 7.50
CA LEU A 134 10.61 9.59 8.71
C LEU A 134 10.10 11.00 8.39
N SER A 135 9.16 11.13 7.45
CA SER A 135 8.47 12.40 7.22
C SER A 135 7.21 12.50 8.10
N ASP A 136 6.93 13.70 8.64
CA ASP A 136 5.69 13.94 9.37
C ASP A 136 4.51 13.94 8.39
N LEU A 137 3.88 12.77 8.28
CA LEU A 137 2.68 12.57 7.47
C LEU A 137 1.42 13.07 8.18
N SER A 138 1.50 13.63 9.40
CA SER A 138 0.35 14.25 10.07
C SER A 138 -0.10 15.55 9.42
N GLN A 139 0.84 16.27 8.81
CA GLN A 139 0.57 17.54 8.16
C GLN A 139 -0.17 17.37 6.83
N ARG A 140 -1.00 18.36 6.53
CA ARG A 140 -1.71 18.48 5.25
C ARG A 140 -1.61 19.93 4.73
N PRO A 141 -1.42 20.15 3.43
CA PRO A 141 -1.26 19.15 2.36
C PRO A 141 0.11 18.45 2.42
N LEU A 142 0.21 17.25 1.83
CA LEU A 142 1.49 16.56 1.69
C LEU A 142 2.41 17.31 0.72
N THR A 143 3.71 17.25 0.97
CA THR A 143 4.73 17.81 0.07
C THR A 143 4.92 16.91 -1.15
N ARG A 144 5.46 17.46 -2.25
CA ARG A 144 5.76 16.67 -3.45
C ARG A 144 6.76 15.54 -3.20
N ALA A 145 7.63 15.67 -2.18
CA ALA A 145 8.58 14.62 -1.83
C ALA A 145 7.91 13.44 -1.08
N GLN A 146 6.70 13.65 -0.53
CA GLN A 146 5.89 12.63 0.15
C GLN A 146 4.94 11.89 -0.80
N LEU A 147 4.99 12.17 -2.12
CA LEU A 147 4.15 11.59 -3.18
C LEU A 147 4.99 10.85 -4.22
#